data_AF-A0A7R9ED26-F1
#
_entry.id   AF-A0A7R9ED26-F1
#
_cell.length_a   1.000
_cell.length_b   1.000
_cell.length_c   1.000
_cell.angle_alpha   90.00
_cell.angle_beta   90.00
_cell.angle_gamma   90.00
#
_symmetry.space_group_name_H-M   'P 1'
#
loop_
_entity.id
_entity.type
_entity.pdbx_description
1 polymer ?
#
loop_
_entity_poly.entity_id
_entity_poly.type
_entity_poly.pdbx_seq_one_letter_code
_entity_poly.pdbx_strand_id
1 'polypeptide(L)'
;MPSNVEQCKLAFCKTIADECQPFLQRFQTSKPMTPYLFEAVEKLLRYLMNRCVKPDLMKCTGPKLLSIDTKKSENLILSKNIDIGFATKRLLGETAITVTERQKLEFIHECRSMLTTMIAKLQEKSPLKQKAVRGLSSLDPCVIQHSPQLAQKRFSFLLEELNHANIINDVLAENAKKEYLHFCNLKKSELQEIFRPCDQFSDEVGLDTIYGSFLIGEANYKHLWEVIKICLVLSHGNATVEGGFSVNKSLLVENMHEKTVIAQRHIHDEIQEAGGIKNIHISKKMLDYVRGARKRYHEYLEMKKQEKSEKDKKKAEKRKLDIQVKDLEGERKKLMMATEEKREAIDVELQELKKKQASLY
;
A
#
# COMPACT_ATOMS: atom_id res chain seq x y z
N MET A 1 -12.32 -39.88 6.43
CA MET A 1 -13.15 -38.87 7.14
C MET A 1 -12.22 -38.01 7.98
N PRO A 2 -12.36 -36.68 7.99
CA PRO A 2 -11.55 -35.81 8.85
C PRO A 2 -11.73 -36.20 10.33
N SER A 3 -10.70 -36.05 11.14
CA SER A 3 -10.83 -36.28 12.58
C SER A 3 -11.86 -35.34 13.21
N ASN A 4 -12.45 -35.76 14.32
CA ASN A 4 -13.43 -34.98 15.09
C ASN A 4 -12.96 -33.55 15.43
N VAL A 5 -11.66 -33.38 15.71
CA VAL A 5 -11.05 -32.07 15.97
C VAL A 5 -10.84 -31.27 14.68
N GLU A 6 -10.49 -31.92 13.55
CA GLU A 6 -10.35 -31.25 12.25
C GLU A 6 -11.67 -30.60 11.79
N GLN A 7 -12.81 -31.23 12.05
CA GLN A 7 -14.12 -30.65 11.74
C GLN A 7 -14.37 -29.35 12.53
N CYS A 8 -14.00 -29.32 13.81
CA CYS A 8 -14.04 -28.11 14.63
C CYS A 8 -13.07 -27.03 14.10
N LYS A 9 -11.84 -27.40 13.72
CA LYS A 9 -10.86 -26.48 13.12
C LYS A 9 -11.40 -25.86 11.83
N LEU A 10 -11.99 -26.67 10.95
CA LEU A 10 -12.58 -26.21 9.70
C LEU A 10 -13.75 -25.25 9.94
N ALA A 11 -14.65 -25.58 10.87
CA ALA A 11 -15.78 -24.71 11.22
C ALA A 11 -15.32 -23.36 11.78
N PHE A 12 -14.28 -23.36 12.62
CA PHE A 12 -13.69 -22.14 13.15
C PHE A 12 -13.02 -21.30 12.06
N CYS A 13 -12.17 -21.91 11.23
CA CYS A 13 -11.53 -21.21 10.10
C CYS A 13 -12.57 -20.62 9.15
N LYS A 14 -13.64 -21.37 8.85
CA LYS A 14 -14.76 -20.87 8.03
C LYS A 14 -15.41 -19.64 8.66
N THR A 15 -15.69 -19.68 9.96
CA THR A 15 -16.27 -18.53 10.69
C THR A 15 -15.40 -17.28 10.54
N ILE A 16 -14.08 -17.40 10.70
CA ILE A 16 -13.16 -16.26 10.56
C ILE A 16 -13.06 -15.81 9.09
N ALA A 17 -13.08 -16.74 8.14
CA ALA A 17 -13.09 -16.42 6.71
C ALA A 17 -14.35 -15.63 6.32
N ASP A 18 -15.52 -16.05 6.80
CA ASP A 18 -16.81 -15.39 6.56
C ASP A 18 -16.83 -13.95 7.13
N GLU A 19 -16.09 -13.68 8.22
CA GLU A 19 -15.93 -12.32 8.76
C GLU A 19 -14.98 -11.43 7.92
N CYS A 20 -13.96 -12.03 7.32
CA CYS A 20 -12.99 -11.32 6.50
C CYS A 20 -13.48 -11.09 5.07
N GLN A 21 -14.33 -11.98 4.56
CA GLN A 21 -14.80 -11.98 3.19
C GLN A 21 -15.49 -10.66 2.77
N PRO A 22 -16.39 -10.05 3.56
CA PRO A 22 -17.03 -8.79 3.17
C PRO A 22 -16.01 -7.67 2.96
N PHE A 23 -14.96 -7.60 3.80
CA PHE A 23 -13.88 -6.65 3.61
C PHE A 23 -13.15 -6.94 2.29
N LEU A 24 -12.73 -8.19 2.08
CA LEU A 24 -11.99 -8.56 0.87
C LEU A 24 -12.79 -8.27 -0.41
N GLN A 25 -14.06 -8.63 -0.45
CA GLN A 25 -14.92 -8.43 -1.63
C GLN A 25 -15.18 -6.94 -1.92
N ARG A 26 -15.40 -6.12 -0.88
CA ARG A 26 -15.71 -4.69 -1.05
C ARG A 26 -14.63 -3.90 -1.79
N PHE A 27 -13.36 -4.29 -1.66
CA PHE A 27 -12.25 -3.61 -2.34
C PHE A 27 -11.86 -4.25 -3.68
N GLN A 28 -12.58 -5.28 -4.14
CA GLN A 28 -12.40 -5.91 -5.46
C GLN A 28 -13.20 -5.18 -6.54
N THR A 29 -12.92 -3.89 -6.71
CA THR A 29 -13.63 -3.02 -7.65
C THR A 29 -12.71 -1.93 -8.20
N SER A 30 -13.01 -1.44 -9.41
CA SER A 30 -12.34 -0.30 -10.03
C SER A 30 -12.86 1.05 -9.52
N LYS A 31 -13.97 1.06 -8.76
CA LYS A 31 -14.56 2.26 -8.18
C LYS A 31 -13.64 2.85 -7.10
N PRO A 32 -13.68 4.16 -6.85
CA PRO A 32 -12.80 4.80 -5.88
C PRO A 32 -13.21 4.45 -4.43
N MET A 33 -12.54 3.46 -3.82
CA MET A 33 -12.90 2.98 -2.47
C MET A 33 -12.01 3.52 -1.36
N THR A 34 -10.99 4.32 -1.67
CA THR A 34 -10.07 4.87 -0.67
C THR A 34 -10.74 5.61 0.49
N PRO A 35 -11.85 6.37 0.31
CA PRO A 35 -12.53 7.03 1.43
C PRO A 35 -13.07 6.05 2.49
N TYR A 36 -13.44 4.83 2.09
CA TYR A 36 -14.02 3.82 2.98
C TYR A 36 -12.97 2.97 3.71
N LEU A 37 -11.70 3.04 3.31
CA LEU A 37 -10.65 2.14 3.79
C LEU A 37 -10.42 2.23 5.31
N PHE A 38 -10.49 3.45 5.87
CA PHE A 38 -10.28 3.68 7.30
C PHE A 38 -11.33 2.93 8.13
N GLU A 39 -12.62 3.19 7.89
CA GLU A 39 -13.71 2.60 8.66
C GLU A 39 -13.82 1.08 8.41
N ALA A 40 -13.55 0.63 7.18
CA ALA A 40 -13.57 -0.79 6.84
C ALA A 40 -12.49 -1.60 7.58
N VAL A 41 -11.26 -1.09 7.65
CA VAL A 41 -10.17 -1.76 8.38
C VAL A 41 -10.39 -1.70 9.89
N GLU A 42 -10.86 -0.56 10.42
CA GLU A 42 -11.23 -0.46 11.83
C GLU A 42 -12.30 -1.49 12.20
N LYS A 43 -13.34 -1.62 11.37
CA LYS A 43 -14.44 -2.58 11.58
C LYS A 43 -13.95 -4.03 11.54
N LEU A 44 -13.13 -4.41 10.56
CA LEU A 44 -12.54 -5.75 10.49
C LEU A 44 -11.70 -6.08 11.73
N LEU A 45 -10.84 -5.13 12.15
CA LEU A 45 -9.98 -5.32 13.31
C LEU A 45 -10.82 -5.50 14.59
N ARG A 46 -11.89 -4.72 14.75
CA ARG A 46 -12.82 -4.85 15.88
C ARG A 46 -13.52 -6.20 15.92
N TYR A 47 -14.01 -6.70 14.78
CA TYR A 47 -14.67 -8.01 14.74
C TYR A 47 -13.75 -9.11 15.27
N LEU A 48 -12.51 -9.16 14.78
CA LEU A 48 -11.54 -10.16 15.20
C LEU A 48 -11.13 -9.98 16.67
N MET A 49 -10.88 -8.74 17.09
CA MET A 49 -10.47 -8.45 18.46
C MET A 49 -11.57 -8.75 19.48
N ASN A 50 -12.84 -8.48 19.17
CA ASN A 50 -13.97 -8.77 20.07
C ASN A 50 -14.08 -10.26 20.43
N ARG A 51 -13.50 -11.16 19.62
CA ARG A 51 -13.49 -12.60 19.90
C ARG A 51 -12.54 -13.01 21.02
N CYS A 52 -11.49 -12.24 21.30
CA CYS A 52 -10.43 -12.65 22.22
C CYS A 52 -9.84 -11.55 23.12
N VAL A 53 -10.12 -10.27 22.86
CA VAL A 53 -9.64 -9.12 23.63
C VAL A 53 -10.70 -8.71 24.66
N LYS A 54 -10.27 -8.23 25.82
CA LYS A 54 -11.20 -7.81 26.87
C LYS A 54 -12.04 -6.59 26.45
N PRO A 55 -13.35 -6.53 26.79
CA PRO A 55 -14.24 -5.45 26.37
C PRO A 55 -13.84 -4.04 26.83
N ASP A 56 -13.18 -3.91 27.98
CA ASP A 56 -12.68 -2.65 28.52
C ASP A 56 -11.64 -1.98 27.63
N LEU A 57 -10.81 -2.77 26.94
CA LEU A 57 -9.81 -2.28 25.99
C LEU A 57 -10.41 -1.89 24.63
N MET A 58 -11.57 -2.45 24.28
CA MET A 58 -12.24 -2.25 22.98
C MET A 58 -12.99 -0.91 22.85
N LYS A 59 -12.98 -0.08 23.90
CA LYS A 59 -13.60 1.26 23.92
C LYS A 59 -12.87 2.30 23.07
N CYS A 60 -11.60 2.06 22.72
CA CYS A 60 -10.82 2.98 21.89
C CYS A 60 -11.20 2.86 20.40
N THR A 61 -10.86 3.86 19.57
CA THR A 61 -11.18 3.93 18.14
C THR A 61 -9.97 4.23 17.26
N GLY A 62 -10.07 3.88 15.98
CA GLY A 62 -9.08 4.18 14.96
C GLY A 62 -7.67 3.67 15.30
N PRO A 63 -6.63 4.52 15.19
CA PRO A 63 -5.24 4.11 15.42
C PRO A 63 -4.97 3.55 16.83
N LYS A 64 -5.78 3.88 17.83
CA LYS A 64 -5.60 3.37 19.20
C LYS A 64 -5.84 1.86 19.31
N LEU A 65 -6.59 1.27 18.38
CA LEU A 65 -6.73 -0.20 18.31
C LEU A 65 -5.41 -0.89 17.98
N LEU A 66 -4.48 -0.18 17.35
CA LEU A 66 -3.17 -0.72 16.98
C LEU A 66 -2.20 -0.84 18.17
N SER A 67 -2.47 -0.15 19.28
CA SER A 67 -1.63 -0.22 20.48
C SER A 67 -2.01 -1.33 21.44
N ILE A 68 -3.11 -2.04 21.19
CA ILE A 68 -3.53 -3.16 22.04
C ILE A 68 -2.64 -4.36 21.71
N ASP A 69 -1.77 -4.72 22.65
CA ASP A 69 -0.87 -5.85 22.51
C ASP A 69 -1.61 -7.17 22.80
N THR A 70 -1.89 -7.93 21.75
CA THR A 70 -2.57 -9.23 21.85
C THR A 70 -1.67 -10.37 22.32
N LYS A 71 -0.36 -10.13 22.51
CA LYS A 71 0.56 -11.12 23.11
C LYS A 71 0.48 -11.14 24.64
N LYS A 72 0.02 -10.04 25.25
CA LYS A 72 -0.14 -9.98 26.71
C LYS A 72 -1.43 -10.66 27.13
N SER A 73 -1.32 -11.70 27.94
CA SER A 73 -2.45 -12.45 28.48
C SER A 73 -3.42 -11.55 29.28
N GLU A 74 -2.91 -10.49 29.91
CA GLU A 74 -3.71 -9.51 30.65
C GLU A 74 -4.71 -8.74 29.78
N ASN A 75 -4.47 -8.63 28.47
CA ASN A 75 -5.35 -7.94 27.52
C ASN A 75 -6.42 -8.87 26.93
N LEU A 76 -6.30 -10.18 27.15
CA LEU A 76 -7.16 -11.19 26.56
C LEU A 76 -8.21 -11.70 27.54
N ILE A 77 -9.32 -12.17 27.00
CA ILE A 77 -10.32 -12.91 27.78
C ILE A 77 -9.82 -14.32 28.09
N LEU A 78 -10.40 -14.92 29.14
CA LEU A 78 -10.11 -16.31 29.54
C LEU A 78 -10.39 -17.28 28.39
N SER A 79 -9.63 -18.39 28.32
CA SER A 79 -9.68 -19.34 27.18
C SER A 79 -11.07 -19.89 26.94
N LYS A 80 -11.75 -20.23 28.04
CA LYS A 80 -13.14 -20.71 28.03
C LYS A 80 -14.16 -19.73 27.46
N ASN A 81 -13.83 -18.44 27.41
CA ASN A 81 -14.73 -17.37 26.95
C ASN A 81 -14.42 -16.90 25.53
N ILE A 82 -13.40 -17.45 24.86
CA ILE A 82 -13.09 -17.11 23.47
C ILE A 82 -14.31 -17.38 22.60
N ASP A 83 -14.67 -16.42 21.76
CA ASP A 83 -15.71 -16.65 20.79
C ASP A 83 -15.16 -17.44 19.60
N ILE A 84 -15.37 -18.75 19.63
CA ILE A 84 -15.04 -19.70 18.56
C ILE A 84 -16.16 -19.85 17.50
N GLY A 85 -17.24 -19.07 17.61
CA GLY A 85 -18.37 -19.11 16.70
C GLY A 85 -19.39 -20.22 16.99
N PHE A 86 -20.59 -20.06 16.45
CA PHE A 86 -21.74 -20.93 16.72
C PHE A 86 -21.54 -22.35 16.21
N ALA A 87 -21.10 -22.51 14.95
CA ALA A 87 -20.91 -23.82 14.33
C ALA A 87 -19.88 -24.67 15.09
N THR A 88 -18.76 -24.07 15.46
CA THR A 88 -17.71 -24.72 16.26
C THR A 88 -18.20 -25.12 17.65
N LYS A 89 -18.94 -24.24 18.34
CA LYS A 89 -19.55 -24.55 19.66
C LYS A 89 -20.48 -25.74 19.58
N ARG A 90 -21.30 -25.82 18.53
CA ARG A 90 -22.22 -26.94 18.30
C ARG A 90 -21.46 -28.26 18.13
N LEU A 91 -20.46 -28.29 17.23
CA LEU A 91 -19.64 -29.49 16.99
C LEU A 91 -18.90 -29.97 18.24
N LEU A 92 -18.40 -29.05 19.08
CA LEU A 92 -17.75 -29.43 20.35
C LEU A 92 -18.71 -30.02 21.40
N GLY A 93 -20.01 -29.74 21.27
CA GLY A 93 -21.07 -30.25 22.16
C GLY A 93 -21.80 -31.49 21.62
N GLU A 94 -21.56 -31.89 20.37
CA GLU A 94 -22.20 -33.06 19.76
C GLU A 94 -21.61 -34.36 20.33
N THR A 95 -22.47 -35.24 20.85
CA THR A 95 -22.07 -36.51 21.47
C THR A 95 -21.46 -37.51 20.49
N ALA A 96 -21.74 -37.37 19.19
CA ALA A 96 -21.13 -38.17 18.12
C ALA A 96 -19.64 -37.84 17.90
N ILE A 97 -19.19 -36.68 18.38
CA ILE A 97 -17.83 -36.20 18.24
C ILE A 97 -17.09 -36.48 19.56
N THR A 98 -16.39 -37.61 19.62
CA THR A 98 -15.52 -37.97 20.75
C THR A 98 -14.28 -37.07 20.76
N VAL A 99 -14.35 -35.93 21.44
CA VAL A 99 -13.19 -35.05 21.73
C VAL A 99 -12.89 -35.11 23.22
N THR A 100 -11.66 -35.47 23.58
CA THR A 100 -11.21 -35.45 24.98
C THR A 100 -11.09 -34.01 25.49
N GLU A 101 -11.25 -33.80 26.80
CA GLU A 101 -11.10 -32.45 27.40
C GLU A 101 -9.72 -31.83 27.12
N ARG A 102 -8.66 -32.66 27.08
CA ARG A 102 -7.33 -32.22 26.68
C ARG A 102 -7.32 -31.64 25.26
N GLN A 103 -7.89 -32.36 24.29
CA GLN A 103 -7.97 -31.90 22.90
C GLN A 103 -8.83 -30.64 22.75
N LYS A 104 -9.92 -30.50 23.54
CA LYS A 104 -10.72 -29.27 23.55
C LYS A 104 -9.91 -28.07 24.03
N LEU A 105 -9.13 -28.22 25.11
CA LEU A 105 -8.28 -27.17 25.64
C LEU A 105 -7.15 -26.80 24.66
N GLU A 106 -6.51 -27.80 24.05
CA GLU A 106 -5.49 -27.60 23.01
C GLU A 106 -6.08 -26.84 21.82
N PHE A 107 -7.26 -27.26 21.33
CA PHE A 107 -7.96 -26.59 20.24
C PHE A 107 -8.32 -25.13 20.57
N ILE A 108 -8.86 -24.84 21.76
CA ILE A 108 -9.16 -23.47 22.18
C ILE A 108 -7.89 -22.61 22.23
N HIS A 109 -6.76 -23.19 22.67
CA HIS A 109 -5.47 -22.51 22.66
C HIS A 109 -5.00 -22.19 21.23
N GLU A 110 -5.13 -23.14 20.30
CA GLU A 110 -4.85 -22.92 18.88
C GLU A 110 -5.73 -21.83 18.27
N CYS A 111 -7.04 -21.82 18.57
CA CYS A 111 -7.96 -20.76 18.12
C CYS A 111 -7.51 -19.37 18.59
N ARG A 112 -7.09 -19.25 19.86
CA ARG A 112 -6.51 -18.00 20.37
C ARG A 112 -5.25 -17.62 19.61
N SER A 113 -4.34 -18.58 19.43
CA SER A 113 -3.06 -18.35 18.77
C SER A 113 -3.27 -17.85 17.34
N MET A 114 -4.21 -18.44 16.60
CA MET A 114 -4.60 -18.00 15.27
C MET A 114 -5.16 -16.56 15.27
N LEU A 115 -6.13 -16.26 16.15
CA LEU A 115 -6.72 -14.92 16.25
C LEU A 115 -5.68 -13.85 16.59
N THR A 116 -4.87 -14.09 17.62
CA THR A 116 -3.84 -13.14 18.08
C THR A 116 -2.77 -12.94 17.00
N THR A 117 -2.36 -13.99 16.29
CA THR A 117 -1.42 -13.89 15.16
C THR A 117 -2.01 -13.08 14.00
N MET A 118 -3.27 -13.34 13.65
CA MET A 118 -3.96 -12.61 12.57
C MET A 118 -4.15 -11.13 12.91
N ILE A 119 -4.59 -10.84 14.15
CA ILE A 119 -4.73 -9.46 14.64
C ILE A 119 -3.38 -8.76 14.64
N ALA A 120 -2.31 -9.40 15.13
CA ALA A 120 -0.97 -8.83 15.13
C ALA A 120 -0.49 -8.50 13.71
N LYS A 121 -0.78 -9.37 12.72
CA LYS A 121 -0.46 -9.11 11.31
C LYS A 121 -1.27 -7.96 10.71
N LEU A 122 -2.56 -7.89 11.01
CA LEU A 122 -3.40 -6.76 10.61
C LEU A 122 -2.91 -5.46 11.25
N GLN A 123 -2.55 -5.46 12.53
CA GLN A 123 -1.98 -4.30 13.22
C GLN A 123 -0.61 -3.92 12.61
N GLU A 124 0.24 -4.88 12.28
CA GLU A 124 1.55 -4.66 11.67
C GLU A 124 1.44 -3.92 10.33
N LYS A 125 0.54 -4.37 9.45
CA LYS A 125 0.37 -3.85 8.08
C LYS A 125 -0.78 -2.85 7.93
N SER A 126 -1.40 -2.43 9.04
CA SER A 126 -2.63 -1.65 8.98
C SER A 126 -2.43 -0.28 8.31
N PRO A 127 -3.28 0.10 7.34
CA PRO A 127 -3.33 1.46 6.82
C PRO A 127 -3.81 2.47 7.87
N LEU A 128 -4.40 2.04 8.99
CA LEU A 128 -4.80 2.91 10.11
C LEU A 128 -3.62 3.67 10.74
N LYS A 129 -2.37 3.21 10.53
CA LYS A 129 -1.16 3.95 10.95
C LYS A 129 -0.96 5.24 10.16
N GLN A 130 -1.48 5.29 8.94
CA GLN A 130 -1.25 6.38 8.01
C GLN A 130 -2.27 7.49 8.25
N LYS A 131 -1.75 8.71 8.52
CA LYS A 131 -2.59 9.90 8.67
C LYS A 131 -3.39 10.20 7.41
N ALA A 132 -2.80 10.00 6.23
CA ALA A 132 -3.46 10.15 4.94
C ALA A 132 -4.74 9.31 4.83
N VAL A 133 -4.71 8.03 5.23
CA VAL A 133 -5.90 7.14 5.20
C VAL A 133 -7.01 7.65 6.11
N ARG A 134 -6.65 8.13 7.31
CA ARG A 134 -7.61 8.80 8.19
C ARG A 134 -8.15 10.08 7.55
N GLY A 135 -7.30 10.84 6.87
CA GLY A 135 -7.68 12.04 6.14
C GLY A 135 -8.69 11.75 5.03
N LEU A 136 -8.42 10.75 4.19
CA LEU A 136 -9.27 10.32 3.08
C LEU A 136 -10.69 9.97 3.51
N SER A 137 -10.87 9.42 4.72
CA SER A 137 -12.20 9.14 5.26
C SER A 137 -13.05 10.37 5.56
N SER A 138 -12.52 11.59 5.39
CA SER A 138 -13.37 12.78 5.33
C SER A 138 -14.32 12.72 4.15
N LEU A 139 -13.92 12.11 3.02
CA LEU A 139 -14.71 12.01 1.80
C LEU A 139 -15.75 10.87 1.85
N ASP A 140 -15.89 10.18 2.98
CA ASP A 140 -16.94 9.18 3.17
C ASP A 140 -18.28 9.90 3.43
N PRO A 141 -19.32 9.66 2.59
CA PRO A 141 -20.64 10.25 2.77
C PRO A 141 -21.22 10.05 4.18
N CYS A 142 -21.01 8.89 4.79
CA CYS A 142 -21.50 8.62 6.14
C CYS A 142 -20.83 9.52 7.18
N VAL A 143 -19.53 9.81 7.03
CA VAL A 143 -18.80 10.71 7.94
C VAL A 143 -19.26 12.14 7.76
N ILE A 144 -19.49 12.59 6.52
CA ILE A 144 -19.99 13.94 6.21
C ILE A 144 -21.39 14.14 6.78
N GLN A 145 -22.32 13.21 6.53
CA GLN A 145 -23.72 13.34 6.92
C GLN A 145 -23.96 13.22 8.43
N HIS A 146 -23.20 12.37 9.12
CA HIS A 146 -23.44 12.06 10.54
C HIS A 146 -22.45 12.73 11.49
N SER A 147 -21.31 13.20 11.00
CA SER A 147 -20.24 13.78 11.83
C SER A 147 -19.45 14.86 11.06
N PRO A 148 -20.10 15.95 10.61
CA PRO A 148 -19.47 16.95 9.73
C PRO A 148 -18.24 17.62 10.37
N GLN A 149 -18.22 17.85 11.68
CA GLN A 149 -17.05 18.41 12.37
C GLN A 149 -15.85 17.43 12.34
N LEU A 150 -16.11 16.13 12.43
CA LEU A 150 -15.09 15.10 12.28
C LEU A 150 -14.60 15.04 10.83
N ALA A 151 -15.51 15.14 9.85
CA ALA A 151 -15.17 15.19 8.43
C ALA A 151 -14.24 16.37 8.14
N GLN A 152 -14.56 17.57 8.62
CA GLN A 152 -13.75 18.79 8.44
C GLN A 152 -12.35 18.65 9.08
N LYS A 153 -12.28 18.07 10.29
CA LYS A 153 -11.01 17.80 10.96
C LYS A 153 -10.16 16.80 10.17
N ARG A 154 -10.77 15.72 9.67
CA ARG A 154 -10.09 14.71 8.86
C ARG A 154 -9.61 15.31 7.53
N PHE A 155 -10.43 16.14 6.88
CA PHE A 155 -10.06 16.82 5.64
C PHE A 155 -8.87 17.78 5.84
N SER A 156 -8.81 18.47 6.97
CA SER A 156 -7.64 19.31 7.31
C SER A 156 -6.35 18.47 7.37
N PHE A 157 -6.39 17.29 8.00
CA PHE A 157 -5.24 16.37 7.99
C PHE A 157 -4.91 15.88 6.58
N LEU A 158 -5.91 15.64 5.73
CA LEU A 158 -5.69 15.24 4.35
C LEU A 158 -4.92 16.30 3.56
N LEU A 159 -5.33 17.57 3.69
CA LEU A 159 -4.66 18.69 3.03
C LEU A 159 -3.21 18.86 3.52
N GLU A 160 -2.96 18.72 4.83
CA GLU A 160 -1.60 18.73 5.39
C GLU A 160 -0.73 17.63 4.77
N GLU A 161 -1.23 16.39 4.69
CA GLU A 161 -0.48 15.27 4.13
C GLU A 161 -0.22 15.43 2.62
N LEU A 162 -1.19 15.95 1.86
CA LEU A 162 -1.02 16.22 0.42
C LEU A 162 -0.03 17.36 0.18
N ASN A 163 -0.04 18.40 1.02
CA ASN A 163 0.89 19.53 0.93
C ASN A 163 2.32 19.09 1.32
N HIS A 164 2.49 18.36 2.42
CA HIS A 164 3.80 17.79 2.80
C HIS A 164 4.40 16.90 1.70
N ALA A 165 3.56 16.20 0.93
CA ALA A 165 3.97 15.41 -0.22
C ALA A 165 4.25 16.24 -1.50
N ASN A 166 4.11 17.57 -1.44
CA ASN A 166 4.19 18.51 -2.56
C ASN A 166 3.21 18.18 -3.71
N ILE A 167 2.08 17.56 -3.39
CA ILE A 167 1.03 17.22 -4.37
C ILE A 167 0.12 18.44 -4.63
N ILE A 168 -0.12 19.25 -3.59
CA ILE A 168 -0.87 20.50 -3.65
C ILE A 168 -0.06 21.63 -3.01
N ASN A 169 -0.36 22.88 -3.39
CA ASN A 169 0.25 24.07 -2.78
C ASN A 169 -0.66 24.68 -1.69
N ASP A 170 -0.10 25.63 -0.93
CA ASP A 170 -0.79 26.29 0.19
C ASP A 170 -2.09 26.99 -0.23
N VAL A 171 -2.09 27.63 -1.41
CA VAL A 171 -3.25 28.37 -1.94
C VAL A 171 -4.39 27.41 -2.24
N LEU A 172 -4.10 26.30 -2.93
CA LEU A 172 -5.07 25.27 -3.23
C LEU A 172 -5.61 24.63 -1.95
N ALA A 173 -4.74 24.34 -0.98
CA ALA A 173 -5.13 23.76 0.29
C ALA A 173 -6.10 24.66 1.07
N GLU A 174 -5.77 25.95 1.24
CA GLU A 174 -6.59 26.89 2.02
C GLU A 174 -7.95 27.16 1.35
N ASN A 175 -7.98 27.26 0.03
CA ASN A 175 -9.24 27.42 -0.72
C ASN A 175 -10.10 26.15 -0.62
N ALA A 176 -9.53 24.97 -0.89
CA ALA A 176 -10.26 23.70 -0.79
C ALA A 176 -10.82 23.49 0.62
N LYS A 177 -10.09 23.89 1.67
CA LYS A 177 -10.56 23.82 3.06
C LYS A 177 -11.82 24.67 3.30
N LYS A 178 -11.86 25.89 2.78
CA LYS A 178 -13.02 26.79 2.89
C LYS A 178 -14.22 26.26 2.12
N GLU A 179 -14.00 25.78 0.90
CA GLU A 179 -15.04 25.17 0.08
C GLU A 179 -15.60 23.90 0.73
N TYR A 180 -14.75 23.06 1.31
CA TYR A 180 -15.16 21.87 2.05
C TYR A 180 -15.95 22.16 3.32
N LEU A 181 -15.58 23.23 4.05
CA LEU A 181 -16.35 23.70 5.20
C LEU A 181 -17.77 24.09 4.77
N HIS A 182 -17.91 24.81 3.66
CA HIS A 182 -19.22 25.15 3.10
C HIS A 182 -20.01 23.88 2.72
N PHE A 183 -19.37 22.95 2.00
CA PHE A 183 -19.98 21.67 1.61
C PHE A 183 -20.48 20.85 2.81
N CYS A 184 -19.68 20.73 3.86
CA CYS A 184 -20.07 20.00 5.08
C CYS A 184 -21.20 20.68 5.87
N ASN A 185 -21.45 21.97 5.62
CA ASN A 185 -22.50 22.75 6.29
C ASN A 185 -23.77 22.91 5.45
N LEU A 186 -23.86 22.26 4.28
CA LEU A 186 -25.11 22.14 3.52
C LEU A 186 -26.21 21.52 4.39
N LYS A 187 -27.47 21.83 4.08
CA LYS A 187 -28.58 21.26 4.85
C LYS A 187 -28.56 19.74 4.73
N LYS A 188 -28.99 19.07 5.80
CA LYS A 188 -29.08 17.60 5.83
C LYS A 188 -29.87 17.03 4.65
N SER A 189 -30.96 17.68 4.25
CA SER A 189 -31.75 17.29 3.08
C SER A 189 -30.97 17.37 1.76
N GLU A 190 -30.12 18.39 1.60
CA GLU A 190 -29.29 18.56 0.40
C GLU A 190 -28.21 17.46 0.34
N LEU A 191 -27.51 17.22 1.46
CA LEU A 191 -26.54 16.13 1.56
C LEU A 191 -27.19 14.75 1.38
N GLN A 192 -28.44 14.58 1.81
CA GLN A 192 -29.19 13.35 1.58
C GLN A 192 -29.51 13.15 0.11
N GLU A 193 -29.90 14.18 -0.63
CA GLU A 193 -30.13 14.06 -2.08
C GLU A 193 -28.83 13.83 -2.85
N ILE A 194 -27.74 14.53 -2.51
CA ILE A 194 -26.42 14.35 -3.15
C ILE A 194 -25.95 12.91 -2.99
N PHE A 195 -26.02 12.36 -1.77
CA PHE A 195 -25.53 11.02 -1.47
C PHE A 195 -26.61 9.94 -1.53
N ARG A 196 -27.82 10.27 -2.02
CA ARG A 196 -28.90 9.30 -2.25
C ARG A 196 -28.47 8.11 -3.11
N PRO A 197 -27.61 8.27 -4.15
CA PRO A 197 -27.11 7.14 -4.94
C PRO A 197 -26.16 6.22 -4.18
N CYS A 198 -25.65 6.65 -3.02
CA CYS A 198 -24.74 5.89 -2.18
C CYS A 198 -25.55 4.94 -1.29
N ASP A 199 -26.07 3.86 -1.87
CA ASP A 199 -26.57 2.75 -1.07
C ASP A 199 -25.38 1.96 -0.51
N GLN A 200 -25.40 1.64 0.78
CA GLN A 200 -24.32 0.90 1.46
C GLN A 200 -24.12 -0.52 0.89
N PHE A 201 -25.04 -1.00 0.05
CA PHE A 201 -25.05 -2.34 -0.54
C PHE A 201 -25.12 -2.35 -2.07
N SER A 202 -25.32 -1.20 -2.72
CA SER A 202 -25.32 -1.07 -4.17
C SER A 202 -24.18 -0.14 -4.58
N ASP A 203 -23.12 -0.74 -5.10
CA ASP A 203 -22.01 0.00 -5.66
C ASP A 203 -22.38 0.68 -6.99
N GLU A 204 -23.62 0.65 -7.48
CA GLU A 204 -23.99 1.06 -8.85
C GLU A 204 -23.36 2.38 -9.30
N VAL A 205 -23.28 3.37 -8.41
CA VAL A 205 -22.66 4.69 -8.68
C VAL A 205 -21.45 4.91 -7.79
N GLY A 206 -20.27 5.14 -8.40
CA GLY A 206 -19.03 5.46 -7.68
C GLY A 206 -19.00 6.87 -7.11
N LEU A 207 -18.18 7.09 -6.07
CA LEU A 207 -18.01 8.41 -5.44
C LEU A 207 -17.50 9.47 -6.42
N ASP A 208 -16.69 9.08 -7.40
CA ASP A 208 -16.25 9.94 -8.50
C ASP A 208 -17.42 10.51 -9.29
N THR A 209 -18.41 9.70 -9.64
CA THR A 209 -19.63 10.16 -10.31
C THR A 209 -20.47 11.06 -9.41
N ILE A 210 -20.61 10.71 -8.13
CA ILE A 210 -21.42 11.48 -7.17
C ILE A 210 -20.81 12.85 -6.90
N TYR A 211 -19.51 12.91 -6.58
CA TYR A 211 -18.82 14.17 -6.39
C TYR A 211 -18.72 14.95 -7.69
N GLY A 212 -18.50 14.26 -8.81
CA GLY A 212 -18.42 14.88 -10.14
C GLY A 212 -19.72 15.57 -10.53
N SER A 213 -20.88 14.94 -10.30
CA SER A 213 -22.17 15.51 -10.68
C SER A 213 -22.53 16.79 -9.92
N PHE A 214 -21.99 16.97 -8.72
CA PHE A 214 -22.26 18.14 -7.88
C PHE A 214 -21.16 19.21 -7.93
N LEU A 215 -19.89 18.83 -8.09
CA LEU A 215 -18.76 19.76 -7.97
C LEU A 215 -18.21 20.24 -9.32
N ILE A 216 -18.41 19.49 -10.42
CA ILE A 216 -17.87 19.87 -11.74
C ILE A 216 -18.63 21.07 -12.28
N GLY A 217 -17.88 22.12 -12.67
CA GLY A 217 -18.45 23.34 -13.25
C GLY A 217 -18.91 24.37 -12.22
N GLU A 218 -19.00 23.99 -10.95
CA GLU A 218 -19.37 24.89 -9.86
C GLU A 218 -18.19 25.76 -9.42
N ALA A 219 -18.29 27.07 -9.63
CA ALA A 219 -17.24 28.02 -9.29
C ALA A 219 -16.88 28.00 -7.79
N ASN A 220 -17.87 27.71 -6.93
CA ASN A 220 -17.72 27.66 -5.48
C ASN A 220 -17.02 26.39 -4.97
N TYR A 221 -16.75 25.40 -5.83
CA TYR A 221 -16.18 24.11 -5.45
C TYR A 221 -14.99 23.68 -6.31
N LYS A 222 -14.43 24.62 -7.08
CA LYS A 222 -13.35 24.34 -8.03
C LYS A 222 -12.12 23.71 -7.37
N HIS A 223 -11.68 24.27 -6.24
CA HIS A 223 -10.47 23.83 -5.55
C HIS A 223 -10.70 22.51 -4.80
N LEU A 224 -11.89 22.37 -4.21
CA LEU A 224 -12.32 21.13 -3.57
C LEU A 224 -12.35 19.98 -4.57
N TRP A 225 -12.91 20.20 -5.77
CA TRP A 225 -12.94 19.17 -6.81
C TRP A 225 -11.53 18.75 -7.25
N GLU A 226 -10.59 19.70 -7.35
CA GLU A 226 -9.20 19.41 -7.68
C GLU A 226 -8.55 18.46 -6.66
N VAL A 227 -8.75 18.72 -5.36
CA VAL A 227 -8.27 17.86 -4.28
C VAL A 227 -8.98 16.49 -4.28
N ILE A 228 -10.30 16.46 -4.46
CA ILE A 228 -11.08 15.21 -4.47
C ILE A 228 -10.62 14.29 -5.62
N LYS A 229 -10.37 14.82 -6.81
CA LYS A 229 -9.83 14.04 -7.94
C LYS A 229 -8.54 13.33 -7.56
N ILE A 230 -7.59 14.04 -6.94
CA ILE A 230 -6.32 13.46 -6.49
C ILE A 230 -6.56 12.30 -5.52
N CYS A 231 -7.55 12.43 -4.64
CA CYS A 231 -7.85 11.42 -3.62
C CYS A 231 -8.54 10.18 -4.19
N LEU A 232 -9.46 10.35 -5.14
CA LEU A 232 -10.25 9.26 -5.71
C LEU A 232 -9.46 8.41 -6.73
N VAL A 233 -8.33 8.90 -7.25
CA VAL A 233 -7.43 8.10 -8.12
C VAL A 233 -6.41 7.27 -7.35
N LEU A 234 -6.33 7.43 -6.02
CA LEU A 234 -5.42 6.63 -5.20
C LEU A 234 -5.85 5.16 -5.21
N SER A 235 -4.86 4.26 -5.28
CA SER A 235 -5.12 2.82 -5.23
C SER A 235 -5.59 2.38 -3.84
N HIS A 236 -6.71 1.65 -3.79
CA HIS A 236 -7.29 1.06 -2.57
C HIS A 236 -7.13 -0.46 -2.47
N GLY A 237 -6.61 -1.12 -3.51
CA GLY A 237 -6.54 -2.57 -3.55
C GLY A 237 -5.85 -3.10 -4.80
N ASN A 238 -5.63 -4.42 -4.81
CA ASN A 238 -4.89 -5.07 -5.89
C ASN A 238 -5.73 -5.36 -7.14
N ALA A 239 -7.06 -5.27 -7.07
CA ALA A 239 -7.96 -5.64 -8.17
C ALA A 239 -7.62 -4.92 -9.49
N THR A 240 -7.42 -3.60 -9.45
CA THR A 240 -7.04 -2.82 -10.63
C THR A 240 -5.66 -3.20 -11.16
N VAL A 241 -4.71 -3.51 -10.26
CA VAL A 241 -3.35 -3.92 -10.62
C VAL A 241 -3.35 -5.31 -11.26
N GLU A 242 -4.06 -6.26 -10.67
CA GLU A 242 -4.22 -7.63 -11.16
C GLU A 242 -5.02 -7.68 -12.48
N GLY A 243 -6.04 -6.82 -12.61
CA GLY A 243 -6.74 -6.58 -13.87
C GLY A 243 -5.77 -6.06 -14.94
N GLY A 244 -4.92 -5.10 -14.60
CA GLY A 244 -3.86 -4.60 -15.48
C GLY A 244 -2.89 -5.70 -15.93
N PHE A 245 -2.45 -6.58 -15.02
CA PHE A 245 -1.62 -7.73 -15.39
C PHE A 245 -2.33 -8.71 -16.30
N SER A 246 -3.63 -8.94 -16.10
CA SER A 246 -4.42 -9.84 -16.93
C SER A 246 -4.55 -9.30 -18.36
N VAL A 247 -4.77 -8.00 -18.52
CA VAL A 247 -4.78 -7.39 -19.85
C VAL A 247 -3.39 -7.35 -20.47
N ASN A 248 -2.36 -7.04 -19.69
CA ASN A 248 -0.99 -7.11 -20.20
C ASN A 248 -0.67 -8.53 -20.71
N LYS A 249 -1.10 -9.56 -20.00
CA LYS A 249 -0.92 -10.96 -20.41
C LYS A 249 -1.56 -11.27 -21.76
N SER A 250 -2.71 -10.68 -22.09
CA SER A 250 -3.34 -10.89 -23.41
C SER A 250 -2.66 -10.10 -24.53
N LEU A 251 -1.96 -9.01 -24.20
CA LEU A 251 -1.20 -8.19 -25.16
C LEU A 251 0.23 -8.71 -25.38
N LEU A 252 0.78 -9.49 -24.44
CA LEU A 252 2.17 -9.94 -24.48
C LEU A 252 2.43 -10.94 -25.61
N VAL A 253 3.42 -10.61 -26.46
CA VAL A 253 4.04 -11.48 -27.46
C VAL A 253 5.52 -11.67 -27.10
N GLU A 254 6.11 -12.80 -27.52
CA GLU A 254 7.53 -13.08 -27.32
C GLU A 254 8.43 -11.97 -27.89
N ASN A 255 9.56 -11.71 -27.22
CA ASN A 255 10.57 -10.73 -27.63
C ASN A 255 10.10 -9.26 -27.72
N MET A 256 9.03 -8.88 -27.02
CA MET A 256 8.65 -7.47 -26.91
C MET A 256 9.51 -6.69 -25.90
N HIS A 257 9.90 -5.49 -26.30
CA HIS A 257 10.49 -4.52 -25.39
C HIS A 257 9.42 -3.81 -24.56
N GLU A 258 9.78 -3.35 -23.37
CA GLU A 258 8.91 -2.57 -22.46
C GLU A 258 8.19 -1.42 -23.16
N LYS A 259 8.90 -0.65 -24.01
CA LYS A 259 8.30 0.45 -24.79
C LYS A 259 7.16 -0.02 -25.70
N THR A 260 7.27 -1.22 -26.27
CA THR A 260 6.22 -1.80 -27.11
C THR A 260 5.01 -2.18 -26.28
N VAL A 261 5.23 -2.77 -25.10
CA VAL A 261 4.14 -3.12 -24.16
C VAL A 261 3.38 -1.86 -23.75
N ILE A 262 4.08 -0.80 -23.35
CA ILE A 262 3.48 0.49 -22.98
C ILE A 262 2.67 1.07 -24.16
N ALA A 263 3.23 1.07 -25.36
CA ALA A 263 2.54 1.58 -26.54
C ALA A 263 1.27 0.79 -26.88
N GLN A 264 1.32 -0.55 -26.83
CA GLN A 264 0.15 -1.39 -27.03
C GLN A 264 -0.91 -1.16 -25.95
N ARG A 265 -0.49 -0.95 -24.70
CA ARG A 265 -1.40 -0.66 -23.59
C ARG A 265 -2.15 0.66 -23.81
N HIS A 266 -1.45 1.72 -24.22
CA HIS A 266 -2.10 2.98 -24.59
C HIS A 266 -3.11 2.81 -25.72
N ILE A 267 -2.76 2.05 -26.76
CA ILE A 267 -3.67 1.78 -27.88
C ILE A 267 -4.91 1.01 -27.40
N HIS A 268 -4.72 -0.02 -26.57
CA HIS A 268 -5.81 -0.80 -25.99
C HIS A 268 -6.77 0.08 -25.19
N ASP A 269 -6.23 0.94 -24.32
CA ASP A 269 -7.04 1.79 -23.44
C ASP A 269 -7.82 2.84 -24.25
N GLU A 270 -7.22 3.44 -25.28
CA GLU A 270 -7.90 4.35 -26.21
C GLU A 270 -9.02 3.66 -27.01
N ILE A 271 -8.78 2.42 -27.49
CA ILE A 271 -9.82 1.62 -28.17
C ILE A 271 -10.99 1.36 -27.23
N GLN A 272 -10.69 1.04 -25.96
CA GLN A 272 -11.70 0.75 -24.96
C GLN A 272 -12.51 2.01 -24.61
N GLU A 273 -11.85 3.15 -24.44
CA GLU A 273 -12.50 4.45 -24.18
C GLU A 273 -13.41 4.87 -25.34
N ALA A 274 -12.99 4.65 -26.58
CA ALA A 274 -13.82 4.91 -27.76
C ALA A 274 -15.05 3.97 -27.85
N GLY A 275 -15.15 2.92 -27.02
CA GLY A 275 -16.21 1.92 -27.10
C GLY A 275 -16.00 0.90 -28.23
N GLY A 276 -14.75 0.72 -28.66
CA GLY A 276 -14.34 -0.27 -29.65
C GLY A 276 -13.72 0.34 -30.90
N ILE A 277 -13.07 -0.53 -31.68
CA ILE A 277 -12.20 -0.11 -32.80
C ILE A 277 -12.92 0.67 -33.91
N LYS A 278 -14.24 0.46 -34.05
CA LYS A 278 -15.07 1.11 -35.08
C LYS A 278 -15.36 2.58 -34.77
N ASN A 279 -15.27 2.97 -33.51
CA ASN A 279 -15.62 4.31 -33.05
C ASN A 279 -14.41 5.26 -33.02
N ILE A 280 -13.23 4.76 -33.36
CA ILE A 280 -12.00 5.54 -33.33
C ILE A 280 -11.98 6.48 -34.52
N HIS A 281 -11.93 7.77 -34.23
CA HIS A 281 -11.79 8.80 -35.25
C HIS A 281 -10.35 8.85 -35.77
N ILE A 282 -10.14 8.40 -37.02
CA ILE A 282 -8.83 8.45 -37.68
C ILE A 282 -8.53 9.91 -38.06
N SER A 283 -7.73 10.59 -37.23
CA SER A 283 -7.32 11.96 -37.51
C SER A 283 -6.23 12.04 -38.60
N LYS A 284 -6.16 13.18 -39.30
CA LYS A 284 -5.08 13.47 -40.25
C LYS A 284 -3.68 13.36 -39.61
N LYS A 285 -3.55 13.77 -38.34
CA LYS A 285 -2.31 13.63 -37.57
C LYS A 285 -1.87 12.17 -37.45
N MET A 286 -2.80 11.24 -37.23
CA MET A 286 -2.48 9.81 -37.18
C MET A 286 -1.99 9.29 -38.54
N LEU A 287 -2.64 9.70 -39.63
CA LEU A 287 -2.23 9.32 -40.99
C LEU A 287 -0.83 9.83 -41.33
N ASP A 288 -0.55 11.10 -41.02
CA ASP A 288 0.77 11.70 -41.24
C ASP A 288 1.83 11.06 -40.33
N TYR A 289 1.46 10.71 -39.09
CA TYR A 289 2.33 9.95 -38.21
C TYR A 289 2.68 8.60 -38.86
N VAL A 290 1.69 7.78 -39.27
CA VAL A 290 1.92 6.47 -39.89
C VAL A 290 2.79 6.58 -41.14
N ARG A 291 2.57 7.58 -42.01
CA ARG A 291 3.41 7.81 -43.20
C ARG A 291 4.90 7.96 -42.88
N GLY A 292 5.22 8.61 -41.76
CA GLY A 292 6.61 8.78 -41.30
C GLY A 292 7.17 7.63 -40.45
N ALA A 293 6.41 6.56 -40.20
CA ALA A 293 6.80 5.52 -39.24
C ALA A 293 8.11 4.81 -39.59
N ARG A 294 8.32 4.49 -40.88
CA ARG A 294 9.55 3.83 -41.34
C ARG A 294 10.79 4.70 -41.10
N LYS A 295 10.70 6.00 -41.38
CA LYS A 295 11.80 6.95 -41.15
C LYS A 295 12.17 6.99 -39.66
N ARG A 296 11.18 7.18 -38.78
CA ARG A 296 11.40 7.21 -37.32
C ARG A 296 11.97 5.91 -36.78
N TYR A 297 11.55 4.77 -37.34
CA TYR A 297 12.11 3.48 -36.98
C TYR A 297 13.61 3.38 -37.33
N HIS A 298 14.01 3.82 -38.51
CA HIS A 298 15.43 3.85 -38.89
C HIS A 298 16.24 4.81 -38.01
N GLU A 299 15.73 6.02 -37.75
CA GLU A 299 16.36 6.99 -36.83
C GLU A 299 16.55 6.38 -35.42
N TYR A 300 15.53 5.65 -34.92
CA TYR A 300 15.62 4.95 -33.63
C TYR A 300 16.70 3.86 -33.63
N LEU A 301 16.83 3.07 -34.71
CA LEU A 301 17.85 2.03 -34.82
C LEU A 301 19.27 2.63 -34.84
N GLU A 302 19.47 3.74 -35.54
CA GLU A 302 20.77 4.43 -35.54
C GLU A 302 21.12 4.97 -34.16
N MET A 303 20.16 5.62 -33.49
CA MET A 303 20.35 6.08 -32.11
C MET A 303 20.69 4.92 -31.17
N LYS A 304 20.01 3.77 -31.29
CA LYS A 304 20.31 2.57 -30.49
C LYS A 304 21.71 2.02 -30.76
N LYS A 305 22.18 2.06 -32.00
CA LYS A 305 23.54 1.65 -32.37
C LYS A 305 24.59 2.58 -31.74
N GLN A 306 24.35 3.88 -31.77
CA GLN A 306 25.21 4.89 -31.13
C GLN A 306 25.25 4.72 -29.61
N GLU A 307 24.09 4.61 -28.95
CA GLU A 307 23.98 4.36 -27.51
C GLU A 307 24.76 3.10 -27.08
N LYS A 308 24.67 2.02 -27.86
CA LYS A 308 25.39 0.77 -27.57
C LYS A 308 26.90 0.96 -27.68
N SER A 309 27.36 1.59 -28.76
CA SER A 309 28.78 1.90 -28.96
C SER A 309 29.34 2.78 -27.83
N GLU A 310 28.60 3.80 -27.39
CA GLU A 310 29.01 4.64 -26.27
C GLU A 310 29.07 3.88 -24.94
N LYS A 311 28.07 3.03 -24.67
CA LYS A 311 28.07 2.18 -23.47
C LYS A 311 29.25 1.22 -23.46
N ASP A 312 29.58 0.62 -24.61
CA ASP A 312 30.71 -0.30 -24.72
C ASP A 312 32.04 0.44 -24.52
N LYS A 313 32.19 1.66 -25.06
CA LYS A 313 33.34 2.53 -24.79
C LYS A 313 33.47 2.87 -23.30
N LYS A 314 32.39 3.34 -22.66
CA LYS A 314 32.37 3.65 -21.22
C LYS A 314 32.69 2.43 -20.36
N LYS A 315 32.20 1.25 -20.74
CA LYS A 315 32.49 -0.02 -20.03
C LYS A 315 33.95 -0.42 -20.19
N ALA A 316 34.55 -0.22 -21.37
CA ALA A 316 35.96 -0.47 -21.60
C ALA A 316 36.84 0.49 -20.80
N GLU A 317 36.50 1.79 -20.77
CA GLU A 317 37.20 2.80 -19.96
C GLU A 317 37.11 2.49 -18.47
N LYS A 318 35.90 2.16 -17.97
CA LYS A 318 35.71 1.76 -16.57
C LYS A 318 36.60 0.57 -16.20
N ARG A 319 36.68 -0.46 -17.06
CA ARG A 319 37.57 -1.61 -16.83
C ARG A 319 39.05 -1.21 -16.77
N LYS A 320 39.50 -0.27 -17.62
CA LYS A 320 40.88 0.24 -17.58
C LYS A 320 41.16 0.99 -16.27
N LEU A 321 40.23 1.85 -15.84
CA LEU A 321 40.34 2.58 -14.57
C LEU A 321 40.34 1.62 -13.38
N ASP A 322 39.46 0.61 -13.37
CA ASP A 322 39.40 -0.39 -12.29
C ASP A 322 40.73 -1.17 -12.16
N ILE A 323 41.41 -1.45 -13.28
CA ILE A 323 42.75 -2.08 -13.27
C ILE A 323 43.77 -1.11 -12.68
N GLN A 324 43.82 0.15 -13.15
CA GLN A 324 44.76 1.15 -12.63
C GLN A 324 44.58 1.42 -11.13
N VAL A 325 43.33 1.47 -10.65
CA VAL A 325 43.04 1.62 -9.22
C VAL A 325 43.60 0.45 -8.42
N LYS A 326 43.39 -0.79 -8.88
CA LYS A 326 43.94 -1.98 -8.20
C LYS A 326 45.46 -1.99 -8.18
N ASP A 327 46.10 -1.60 -9.28
CA ASP A 327 47.56 -1.53 -9.38
C ASP A 327 48.12 -0.51 -8.38
N LEU A 328 47.55 0.70 -8.34
CA LEU A 328 47.93 1.75 -7.40
C LEU A 328 47.63 1.39 -5.94
N GLU A 329 46.52 0.73 -5.64
CA GLU A 329 46.22 0.21 -4.30
C GLU A 329 47.25 -0.84 -3.86
N GLY A 330 47.66 -1.71 -4.79
CA GLY A 330 48.72 -2.69 -4.59
C GLY A 330 50.07 -2.04 -4.30
N GLU A 331 50.45 -1.03 -5.08
CA GLU A 331 51.68 -0.24 -4.84
C GLU A 331 51.63 0.49 -3.51
N ARG A 332 50.51 1.14 -3.18
CA ARG A 332 50.31 1.82 -1.89
C ARG A 332 50.52 0.84 -0.73
N LYS A 333 49.96 -0.37 -0.81
CA LYS A 333 50.11 -1.39 0.23
C LYS A 333 51.56 -1.83 0.40
N LYS A 334 52.28 -2.05 -0.71
CA LYS A 334 53.72 -2.39 -0.69
C LYS A 334 54.55 -1.27 -0.05
N LEU A 335 54.31 -0.02 -0.43
CA LEU A 335 54.95 1.16 0.15
C LEU A 335 54.68 1.27 1.65
N MET A 336 53.44 1.03 2.08
CA MET A 336 53.06 1.10 3.50
C MET A 336 53.79 0.03 4.32
N MET A 337 53.86 -1.21 3.83
CA MET A 337 54.63 -2.28 4.49
C MET A 337 56.11 -1.94 4.59
N ALA A 338 56.74 -1.48 3.50
CA ALA A 338 58.15 -1.09 3.52
C ALA A 338 58.43 0.11 4.45
N THR A 339 57.45 1.00 4.64
CA THR A 339 57.58 2.13 5.57
C THR A 339 57.47 1.67 7.02
N GLU A 340 56.58 0.72 7.32
CA GLU A 340 56.45 0.15 8.67
C GLU A 340 57.69 -0.66 9.05
N GLU A 341 58.22 -1.49 8.14
CA GLU A 341 59.48 -2.23 8.35
C GLU A 341 60.65 -1.28 8.69
N LYS A 342 60.76 -0.16 7.96
CA LYS A 342 61.78 0.87 8.26
C LYS A 342 61.54 1.53 9.61
N ARG A 343 60.28 1.77 9.98
CA ARG A 343 59.91 2.37 11.26
C ARG A 343 60.28 1.46 12.42
N GLU A 344 59.95 0.17 12.33
CA GLU A 344 60.32 -0.83 13.33
C GLU A 344 61.84 -0.94 13.48
N ALA A 345 62.59 -0.92 12.37
CA ALA A 345 64.05 -0.92 12.42
C ALA A 345 64.62 0.32 13.16
N ILE A 346 64.10 1.51 12.88
CA ILE A 346 64.48 2.75 13.58
C ILE A 346 64.12 2.68 15.07
N ASP A 347 62.95 2.13 15.42
CA ASP A 347 62.51 2.01 16.81
C ASP A 347 63.40 1.05 17.61
N VAL A 348 63.85 -0.06 17.00
CA VAL A 348 64.83 -0.97 17.60
C VAL A 348 66.16 -0.26 17.86
N GLU A 349 66.68 0.47 16.87
CA GLU A 349 67.93 1.21 16.99
C GLU A 349 67.84 2.31 18.07
N LEU A 350 66.72 3.03 18.15
CA LEU A 350 66.44 4.00 19.21
C LEU A 350 66.40 3.35 20.60
N GLN A 351 65.82 2.15 20.73
CA GLN A 351 65.80 1.43 22.00
C GLN A 351 67.20 0.98 22.43
N GLU A 352 68.01 0.49 21.50
CA GLU A 352 69.41 0.12 21.79
C GLU A 352 70.24 1.33 22.22
N LEU A 353 70.10 2.45 21.51
CA LEU A 353 70.77 3.70 21.86
C LEU A 353 70.32 4.22 23.23
N LYS A 354 69.03 4.16 23.55
CA LYS A 354 68.50 4.53 24.87
C LYS A 354 69.01 3.62 25.99
N LYS A 355 69.13 2.30 25.75
CA LYS A 355 69.73 1.37 26.72
C LYS A 355 71.21 1.69 26.96
N LYS A 356 71.98 1.95 25.90
CA LYS A 356 73.38 2.38 26.00
C LYS A 356 73.51 3.72 26.75
N GLN A 357 72.64 4.68 26.46
CA GLN A 357 72.58 5.96 27.18
C GLN A 357 72.28 5.77 28.66
N ALA A 358 71.34 4.89 29.01
CA ALA A 358 70.99 4.58 30.40
C ALA A 358 72.11 3.86 31.16
N SER A 359 73.00 3.14 30.47
CA SER A 359 74.19 2.51 31.08
C SER A 359 75.39 3.44 31.26
N LEU A 360 75.31 4.67 30.75
CA LEU A 360 76.35 5.71 30.89
C LEU A 360 76.06 6.69 32.06
N TYR A 361 74.93 6.51 32.74
CA TYR A 361 74.57 7.12 34.01
C TYR A 361 74.54 6.05 35.09
#